data_AF-A0A1C3RFD0-F1
#
_entry.id   AF-A0A1C3RFD0-F1
#
_cell.length_a   1.000
_cell.length_b   1.000
_cell.length_c   1.000
_cell.angle_alpha   90.00
_cell.angle_beta   90.00
_cell.angle_gamma   90.00
#
_symmetry.space_group_name_H-M   'P 1'
#
loop_
_entity.id
_entity.type
_entity.pdbx_description
1 polymer ?
#
loop_
_entity_poly.entity_id
_entity_poly.type
_entity_poly.pdbx_seq_one_letter_code
_entity_poly.pdbx_strand_id
1 'polypeptide(L)'
;MSDQYCDVKAGLLSEALKNTNYKRRKKPLYVDLEFYRGSSQLSVSESKFSKFDHLIEAIGKETWRCQVDGVKLAKIVTTWPLDTVIRLTYMAVGLQVSNGKSKVMVPSTGLNGVKPIKREVLKPDPNHKGMPEGIDEPLRHKTDQRQTWLFSARIPMPEDK
;
A
#
# COMPACT_ATOMS: atom_id res chain seq x y z
N MET A 1 2.23 -18.66 22.86
CA MET A 1 2.42 -17.43 22.07
C MET A 1 1.77 -17.70 20.73
N SER A 2 0.79 -16.91 20.32
CA SER A 2 0.17 -17.06 19.00
C SER A 2 1.15 -16.57 17.94
N ASP A 3 1.54 -17.44 17.01
CA ASP A 3 2.39 -17.01 15.90
C ASP A 3 1.57 -16.09 14.99
N GLN A 4 2.00 -14.83 14.90
CA GLN A 4 1.43 -13.84 13.99
C GLN A 4 2.00 -14.10 12.60
N TYR A 5 1.19 -14.67 11.70
CA TYR A 5 1.64 -14.99 10.35
C TYR A 5 0.63 -14.57 9.27
N CYS A 6 1.15 -14.36 8.07
CA CYS A 6 0.37 -14.36 6.83
C CYS A 6 1.09 -15.15 5.72
N ASP A 7 0.31 -15.76 4.85
CA ASP A 7 0.72 -16.51 3.68
C ASP A 7 0.41 -15.65 2.45
N VAL A 8 1.41 -15.42 1.59
CA VAL A 8 1.33 -14.55 0.41
C VAL A 8 2.07 -15.15 -0.77
N LYS A 9 1.63 -14.89 -1.99
CA LYS A 9 2.35 -15.31 -3.21
C LYS A 9 3.65 -14.50 -3.38
N ALA A 10 4.75 -15.20 -3.67
CA ALA A 10 6.06 -14.63 -3.89
C ALA A 10 6.05 -13.58 -5.02
N GLY A 11 5.33 -13.85 -6.10
CA GLY A 11 5.21 -12.96 -7.25
C GLY A 11 4.59 -11.61 -6.87
N LEU A 12 3.46 -11.62 -6.18
CA LEU A 12 2.77 -10.40 -5.74
C LEU A 12 3.61 -9.59 -4.76
N LEU A 13 4.25 -10.27 -3.81
CA LEU A 13 5.16 -9.62 -2.86
C LEU A 13 6.38 -9.03 -3.57
N SER A 14 6.94 -9.74 -4.55
CA SER A 14 8.07 -9.25 -5.34
C SER A 14 7.70 -8.02 -6.17
N GLU A 15 6.46 -7.96 -6.70
CA GLU A 15 5.98 -6.86 -7.52
C GLU A 15 5.72 -5.61 -6.68
N ALA A 16 5.06 -5.74 -5.53
CA ALA A 16 4.91 -4.64 -4.58
C ALA A 16 6.28 -4.11 -4.11
N LEU A 17 7.26 -5.00 -3.96
CA LEU A 17 8.63 -4.67 -3.65
C LEU A 17 9.47 -4.30 -4.89
N LYS A 18 8.97 -4.16 -6.12
CA LYS A 18 9.77 -3.66 -7.25
C LYS A 18 9.75 -2.13 -7.34
N ASN A 19 8.64 -1.51 -6.96
CA ASN A 19 8.41 -0.06 -7.06
C ASN A 19 9.22 0.77 -6.05
N THR A 20 9.72 0.10 -5.03
CA THR A 20 10.79 0.53 -4.12
C THR A 20 12.11 0.67 -4.89
N ASN A 21 12.19 1.67 -5.78
CA ASN A 21 13.26 1.91 -6.75
C ASN A 21 14.71 1.76 -6.17
N TYR A 22 15.24 0.53 -6.17
CA TYR A 22 16.45 0.16 -5.42
C TYR A 22 17.75 0.56 -6.10
N LYS A 23 17.75 0.69 -7.42
CA LYS A 23 18.99 0.81 -8.21
C LYS A 23 19.71 2.15 -8.05
N ARG A 24 19.11 3.15 -7.38
CA ARG A 24 19.66 4.52 -7.30
C ARG A 24 19.76 5.13 -5.90
N ARG A 25 19.47 4.38 -4.82
CA ARG A 25 19.42 4.96 -3.47
C ARG A 25 20.71 4.74 -2.68
N LYS A 26 21.27 5.83 -2.13
CA LYS A 26 22.44 5.82 -1.22
C LYS A 26 22.10 5.37 0.22
N LYS A 27 20.81 5.25 0.56
CA LYS A 27 20.33 4.92 1.91
C LYS A 27 19.44 3.67 1.87
N PRO A 28 19.44 2.84 2.93
CA PRO A 28 18.54 1.69 3.03
C PRO A 28 17.09 2.15 2.96
N LEU A 29 16.27 1.40 2.23
CA LEU A 29 14.86 1.67 2.06
C LEU A 29 14.07 0.76 3.01
N TYR A 30 13.46 1.39 4.01
CA TYR A 30 12.64 0.69 4.98
C TYR A 30 11.19 0.64 4.53
N VAL A 31 10.60 -0.52 4.70
CA VAL A 31 9.24 -0.85 4.28
C VAL A 31 8.45 -1.26 5.50
N ASP A 32 7.27 -0.66 5.64
CA ASP A 32 6.23 -1.04 6.57
C ASP A 32 5.38 -2.14 5.93
N LEU A 33 5.25 -3.25 6.62
CA LEU A 33 4.36 -4.35 6.30
C LEU A 33 3.25 -4.36 7.34
N GLU A 34 2.00 -4.21 6.90
CA GLU A 34 0.81 -4.24 7.73
C GLU A 34 -0.16 -5.28 7.19
N PHE A 35 -0.38 -6.36 7.93
CA PHE A 35 -1.38 -7.35 7.57
C PHE A 35 -2.68 -7.08 8.32
N TYR A 36 -3.79 -7.01 7.59
CA TYR A 36 -5.13 -6.78 8.12
C TYR A 36 -5.98 -8.03 7.98
N ARG A 37 -6.34 -8.67 9.11
CA ARG A 37 -7.19 -9.87 9.11
C ARG A 37 -8.56 -9.62 8.47
N GLY A 38 -9.16 -8.46 8.72
CA GLY A 38 -10.52 -8.14 8.27
C GLY A 38 -10.67 -8.02 6.74
N SER A 39 -9.63 -7.56 6.06
CA SER A 39 -9.61 -7.40 4.59
C SER A 39 -8.82 -8.49 3.87
N SER A 40 -8.16 -9.42 4.58
CA SER A 40 -7.25 -10.42 4.00
C SER A 40 -6.20 -9.78 3.08
N GLN A 41 -5.69 -8.63 3.49
CA GLN A 41 -4.73 -7.84 2.72
C GLN A 41 -3.46 -7.55 3.53
N LEU A 42 -2.34 -7.63 2.83
CA LEU A 42 -1.04 -7.14 3.27
C LEU A 42 -0.77 -5.81 2.57
N SER A 43 -0.72 -4.72 3.35
CA SER A 43 -0.20 -3.43 2.90
C SER A 43 1.32 -3.45 2.98
N VAL A 44 1.96 -3.06 1.88
CA VAL A 44 3.39 -2.83 1.77
C VAL A 44 3.57 -1.36 1.46
N SER A 45 4.22 -0.60 2.34
CA SER A 45 4.40 0.85 2.16
C SER A 45 5.80 1.33 2.57
N GLU A 46 6.29 2.44 2.03
CA GLU A 46 7.55 3.05 2.49
C GLU A 46 7.39 3.60 3.92
N SER A 47 8.25 3.19 4.86
CA SER A 47 8.09 3.52 6.28
C SER A 47 8.06 5.02 6.60
N LYS A 48 8.77 5.84 5.80
CA LYS A 48 8.93 7.27 6.08
C LYS A 48 7.75 8.12 5.59
N PHE A 49 7.28 7.87 4.38
CA PHE A 49 6.34 8.76 3.67
C PHE A 49 5.13 8.03 3.07
N SER A 50 5.02 6.71 3.26
CA SER A 50 3.93 5.88 2.70
C SER A 50 3.70 6.07 1.19
N LYS A 51 4.76 6.38 0.42
CA LYS A 51 4.65 6.74 -1.01
C LYS A 51 4.16 5.62 -1.93
N PHE A 52 4.34 4.37 -1.54
CA PHE A 52 4.07 3.20 -2.38
C PHE A 52 3.20 2.21 -1.62
N ASP A 53 1.97 2.61 -1.25
CA ASP A 53 1.04 1.71 -0.57
C ASP A 53 0.46 0.70 -1.56
N HIS A 54 0.99 -0.52 -1.52
CA HIS A 54 0.52 -1.64 -2.32
C HIS A 54 -0.25 -2.61 -1.43
N LEU A 55 -1.50 -2.86 -1.80
CA LEU A 55 -2.35 -3.84 -1.16
C LEU A 55 -2.24 -5.17 -1.91
N ILE A 56 -1.86 -6.21 -1.19
CA ILE A 56 -1.66 -7.56 -1.72
C ILE A 56 -2.60 -8.52 -1.00
N GLU A 57 -3.19 -9.46 -1.72
CA GLU A 57 -3.97 -10.53 -1.12
C GLU A 57 -3.07 -11.44 -0.27
N ALA A 58 -3.45 -11.66 0.99
CA ALA A 58 -2.74 -12.50 1.93
C ALA A 58 -3.69 -13.19 2.91
N ILE A 59 -3.32 -14.40 3.34
CA ILE A 59 -4.13 -15.20 4.27
C ILE A 59 -3.41 -15.29 5.61
N GLY A 60 -4.03 -14.88 6.70
CA GLY A 60 -3.37 -14.86 8.01
C GLY A 60 -4.37 -14.88 9.17
N LYS A 61 -3.85 -15.09 10.38
CA LYS A 61 -4.69 -15.25 11.59
C LYS A 61 -4.88 -13.97 12.39
N GLU A 62 -3.86 -13.15 12.49
CA GLU A 62 -3.84 -11.97 13.36
C GLU A 62 -3.28 -10.77 12.61
N THR A 63 -3.83 -9.59 12.89
CA THR A 63 -3.32 -8.33 12.36
C THR A 63 -1.97 -8.01 13.00
N TRP A 64 -0.98 -7.64 12.19
CA TRP A 64 0.36 -7.30 12.69
C TRP A 64 1.02 -6.22 11.82
N ARG A 65 2.01 -5.55 12.39
CA ARG A 65 2.83 -4.54 11.70
C ARG A 65 4.31 -4.80 11.96
N CYS A 66 5.11 -4.75 10.89
CA CYS A 66 6.57 -4.87 10.98
C CYS A 66 7.25 -3.86 10.06
N GLN A 67 8.40 -3.32 10.50
CA GLN A 67 9.26 -2.48 9.67
C GLN A 67 10.54 -3.26 9.36
N VAL A 68 10.86 -3.41 8.08
CA VAL A 68 12.03 -4.19 7.63
C VAL A 68 12.79 -3.47 6.52
N ASP A 69 14.01 -3.93 6.28
CA ASP A 69 14.79 -3.51 5.11
C ASP A 69 14.16 -4.10 3.84
N GLY A 70 13.52 -3.24 3.06
CA GLY A 70 12.84 -3.63 1.82
C GLY A 70 13.78 -4.16 0.76
N VAL A 71 15.06 -3.74 0.73
CA VAL A 71 16.05 -4.24 -0.24
C VAL A 71 16.38 -5.70 0.07
N LYS A 72 16.65 -5.99 1.35
CA LYS A 72 16.96 -7.35 1.80
C LYS A 72 15.75 -8.26 1.60
N LEU A 73 14.56 -7.79 1.97
CA LEU A 73 13.33 -8.55 1.77
C LEU A 73 13.11 -8.86 0.29
N ALA A 74 13.22 -7.88 -0.61
CA ALA A 74 13.05 -8.10 -2.04
C ALA A 74 14.02 -9.16 -2.58
N LYS A 75 15.32 -9.07 -2.24
CA LYS A 75 16.32 -10.05 -2.65
C LYS A 75 15.96 -11.46 -2.20
N ILE A 76 15.51 -11.61 -0.95
CA ILE A 76 15.10 -12.90 -0.38
C ILE A 76 13.87 -13.42 -1.13
N VAL A 77 12.83 -12.61 -1.30
CA VAL A 77 11.59 -12.99 -2.00
C VAL A 77 11.86 -13.41 -3.46
N THR A 78 12.78 -12.73 -4.16
CA THR A 78 13.14 -13.07 -5.54
C THR A 78 13.89 -14.39 -5.70
N THR A 79 14.33 -15.02 -4.60
CA THR A 79 14.97 -16.34 -4.67
C THR A 79 13.98 -17.48 -4.88
N TRP A 80 12.69 -17.26 -4.60
CA TRP A 80 11.64 -18.25 -4.83
C TRP A 80 10.93 -18.03 -6.17
N PRO A 81 10.39 -19.10 -6.79
CA PRO A 81 9.54 -18.97 -7.96
C PRO A 81 8.28 -18.14 -7.66
N LEU A 82 7.80 -17.39 -8.65
CA LEU A 82 6.74 -16.39 -8.49
C LEU A 82 5.40 -16.98 -7.99
N ASP A 83 5.09 -18.22 -8.37
CA ASP A 83 3.83 -18.87 -7.98
C ASP A 83 3.85 -19.48 -6.57
N THR A 84 5.01 -19.47 -5.90
CA THR A 84 5.13 -20.08 -4.58
C THR A 84 4.46 -19.24 -3.50
N VAL A 85 3.78 -19.92 -2.58
CA VAL A 85 3.23 -19.30 -1.38
C VAL A 85 4.30 -19.28 -0.30
N ILE A 86 4.60 -18.09 0.19
CA ILE A 86 5.59 -17.83 1.24
C ILE A 86 4.84 -17.45 2.50
N ARG A 87 5.24 -18.03 3.63
CA ARG A 87 4.76 -17.66 4.96
C ARG A 87 5.66 -16.60 5.58
N LEU A 88 5.07 -15.47 5.88
CA LEU A 88 5.65 -14.38 6.65
C LEU A 88 5.19 -14.52 8.11
N THR A 89 6.11 -14.84 9.01
CA THR A 89 5.84 -14.91 10.45
C THR A 89 6.52 -13.75 11.15
N TYR A 90 5.74 -12.93 11.85
CA TYR A 90 6.26 -11.87 12.69
C TYR A 90 6.76 -12.46 14.03
N MET A 91 8.01 -12.14 14.37
CA MET A 91 8.68 -12.51 15.61
C MET A 91 9.22 -11.26 16.30
N ALA A 92 9.56 -11.37 17.58
CA ALA A 92 10.14 -10.27 18.36
C ALA A 92 11.44 -9.71 17.73
N VAL A 93 12.20 -10.56 17.03
CA VAL A 93 13.50 -10.22 16.40
C VAL A 93 13.33 -9.77 14.93
N GLY A 94 12.13 -9.83 14.37
CA GLY A 94 11.88 -9.40 12.99
C GLY A 94 10.92 -10.32 12.24
N LEU A 95 11.04 -10.31 10.92
CA LEU A 95 10.16 -11.05 10.03
C LEU A 95 10.85 -12.32 9.55
N GLN A 96 10.30 -13.47 9.90
CA GLN A 96 10.73 -14.75 9.36
C GLN A 96 9.98 -15.03 8.05
N VAL A 97 10.73 -15.21 6.98
CA VAL A 97 10.25 -15.58 5.66
C VAL A 97 10.50 -17.08 5.49
N SER A 98 9.45 -17.86 5.25
CA SER A 98 9.56 -19.32 5.18
C SER A 98 8.72 -19.94 4.07
N ASN A 99 9.23 -21.03 3.52
CA ASN A 99 8.52 -21.90 2.58
C ASN A 99 8.98 -23.34 2.84
N GLY A 100 8.11 -24.16 3.43
CA GLY A 100 8.42 -25.53 3.85
C GLY A 100 9.59 -25.58 4.85
N LYS A 101 10.71 -26.19 4.43
CA LYS A 101 11.93 -26.33 5.25
C LYS A 101 12.84 -25.08 5.21
N SER A 102 12.71 -24.24 4.20
CA SER A 102 13.54 -23.05 4.04
C SER A 102 13.02 -21.92 4.91
N LYS A 103 13.90 -21.35 5.73
CA LYS A 103 13.60 -20.28 6.69
C LYS A 103 14.70 -19.23 6.64
N VAL A 104 14.32 -17.97 6.47
CA VAL A 104 15.24 -16.82 6.45
C VAL A 104 14.68 -15.75 7.37
N MET A 105 15.52 -15.15 8.20
CA MET A 105 15.11 -14.08 9.11
C MET A 105 15.54 -12.72 8.55
N VAL A 106 14.58 -11.79 8.48
CA VAL A 106 14.82 -10.38 8.16
C VAL A 106 14.68 -9.58 9.45
N PRO A 107 15.77 -8.95 9.94
CA PRO A 107 15.71 -8.20 11.18
C PRO A 107 14.78 -6.99 11.04
N SER A 108 14.01 -6.72 12.09
CA SER A 108 13.22 -5.49 12.19
C SER A 108 14.15 -4.31 12.46
N THR A 109 13.80 -3.13 11.92
CA THR A 109 14.56 -1.90 12.12
C THR A 109 14.66 -1.46 13.57
N GLY A 110 13.80 -1.96 14.47
CA GLY A 110 13.77 -1.56 15.88
C GLY A 110 14.82 -2.20 16.80
N LEU A 111 15.51 -3.27 16.39
CA LEU A 111 16.33 -4.09 17.32
C LEU A 111 17.75 -3.59 17.57
N ASN A 112 18.30 -2.72 16.71
CA ASN A 112 19.69 -2.27 16.81
C ASN A 112 19.82 -0.84 17.35
N GLY A 113 18.93 -0.41 18.25
CA GLY A 113 18.92 0.97 18.78
C GLY A 113 18.47 2.03 17.78
N VAL A 114 18.04 1.63 16.58
CA VAL A 114 17.40 2.50 15.60
C VAL A 114 15.93 2.61 15.97
N LYS A 115 15.48 3.82 16.31
CA LYS A 115 14.07 4.07 16.62
C LYS A 115 13.21 3.69 15.41
N PRO A 116 12.06 3.02 15.60
CA PRO A 116 11.13 2.75 14.51
C PRO A 116 10.79 4.06 13.80
N ILE A 117 10.78 4.03 12.47
CA ILE A 117 10.58 5.21 11.65
C ILE A 117 9.12 5.61 11.82
N LYS A 118 8.89 6.78 12.42
CA LYS A 118 7.55 7.36 12.53
C LYS A 118 7.13 7.82 11.13
N ARG A 119 5.89 7.49 10.76
CA ARG A 119 5.28 7.99 9.52
C ARG A 119 5.23 9.51 9.58
N GLU A 120 5.84 10.18 8.63
CA GLU A 120 5.74 11.62 8.43
C GLU A 120 4.75 11.88 7.29
N VAL A 121 3.77 12.76 7.52
CA VAL A 121 2.91 13.26 6.44
C VAL A 121 3.80 14.03 5.47
N LEU A 122 3.71 13.70 4.17
CA LEU A 122 4.40 14.44 3.12
C LEU A 122 3.96 15.91 3.21
N LYS A 123 4.91 16.78 3.57
CA LYS A 123 4.67 18.22 3.54
C LYS A 123 4.39 18.63 2.08
N PRO A 124 3.36 19.44 1.82
CA PRO A 124 3.16 20.02 0.50
C PRO A 124 4.43 20.78 0.09
N ASP A 125 4.79 20.69 -1.19
CA ASP A 125 5.97 21.38 -1.71
C ASP A 125 5.79 22.91 -1.53
N PRO A 126 6.66 23.60 -0.78
CA PRO A 126 6.53 25.05 -0.58
C PRO A 126 6.65 25.84 -1.88
N ASN A 127 7.17 25.24 -2.96
CA ASN A 127 7.26 25.85 -4.29
C ASN A 127 5.99 25.69 -5.12
N HIS A 128 5.06 24.80 -4.74
CA HIS A 128 3.73 24.73 -5.34
C HIS A 128 2.82 25.80 -4.72
N LYS A 129 2.95 27.06 -5.18
CA LYS A 129 2.01 28.16 -4.91
C LYS A 129 0.77 28.09 -5.81
N GLY A 130 0.28 26.89 -6.11
CA GLY A 130 -0.98 26.67 -6.79
C GLY A 130 -2.03 26.33 -5.75
N MET A 131 -3.21 26.96 -5.81
CA MET A 131 -4.37 26.50 -5.08
C MET A 131 -4.55 25.02 -5.40
N PRO A 132 -4.70 24.12 -4.41
CA PRO A 132 -5.03 22.74 -4.71
C PRO A 132 -6.34 22.75 -5.48
N GLU A 133 -6.29 22.47 -6.79
CA GLU A 133 -7.50 22.13 -7.53
C GLU A 133 -8.10 20.96 -6.78
N GLY A 134 -9.34 21.17 -6.33
CA GLY A 134 -10.04 20.29 -5.40
C GLY A 134 -9.85 18.84 -5.80
N ILE A 135 -9.41 18.04 -4.84
CA ILE A 135 -9.70 16.61 -4.89
C ILE A 135 -11.21 16.54 -5.01
N ASP A 136 -11.70 16.04 -6.14
CA ASP A 136 -13.11 15.67 -6.31
C ASP A 136 -13.54 14.95 -5.04
N GLU A 137 -14.39 15.60 -4.25
CA GLU A 137 -15.13 14.91 -3.20
C GLU A 137 -15.83 13.73 -3.89
N PRO A 138 -15.76 12.50 -3.34
CA PRO A 138 -16.39 11.36 -3.96
C PRO A 138 -17.88 11.68 -4.15
N LEU A 139 -18.33 11.65 -5.41
CA LEU A 139 -19.71 11.82 -5.89
C LEU A 139 -20.75 11.29 -4.89
N ARG A 140 -21.09 12.11 -3.90
CA ARG A 140 -22.27 11.90 -3.05
C ARG A 140 -23.37 12.74 -3.64
N HIS A 141 -24.11 12.09 -4.53
CA HIS A 141 -25.52 12.33 -4.82
C HIS A 141 -26.13 13.56 -4.14
N LYS A 142 -26.39 14.59 -4.95
CA LYS A 142 -27.64 15.36 -4.97
C LYS A 142 -27.64 16.22 -6.23
N THR A 143 -27.94 15.57 -7.35
CA THR A 143 -28.47 16.27 -8.52
C THR A 143 -29.78 16.91 -8.08
N ASP A 144 -29.82 18.24 -7.94
CA ASP A 144 -31.08 18.96 -7.81
C ASP A 144 -31.77 18.92 -9.18
N GLN A 145 -32.57 17.86 -9.38
CA GLN A 145 -33.34 17.53 -10.58
C GLN A 145 -34.43 18.55 -10.97
N ARG A 146 -34.42 19.78 -10.42
CA ARG A 146 -35.48 20.77 -10.64
C ARG A 146 -35.15 21.88 -11.63
N GLN A 147 -33.90 22.00 -12.11
CA GLN A 147 -33.53 23.09 -13.04
C GLN A 147 -33.41 22.69 -14.53
N THR A 148 -33.52 21.41 -14.88
CA THR A 148 -33.33 20.98 -16.29
C THR A 148 -34.59 21.07 -17.16
N TRP A 149 -35.72 21.60 -16.65
CA TRP A 149 -37.04 21.53 -17.31
C TRP A 149 -37.65 22.87 -17.72
N LEU A 150 -36.86 23.92 -17.97
CA LEU A 150 -37.40 25.21 -18.44
C LEU A 150 -36.82 25.71 -19.78
N PHE A 151 -36.07 24.87 -20.52
CA PHE A 151 -35.33 25.30 -21.71
C PHE A 151 -35.82 24.77 -23.06
N SER A 152 -37.08 24.32 -23.20
CA SER A 152 -37.59 23.86 -24.52
C SER A 152 -39.01 24.30 -24.92
N ALA A 153 -39.65 25.22 -24.19
CA ALA A 153 -41.04 25.60 -24.50
C ALA A 153 -41.20 27.09 -24.86
N ARG A 154 -40.44 27.61 -25.83
CA ARG A 154 -40.78 28.83 -26.60
C ARG A 154 -40.23 28.79 -28.02
N ILE A 155 -40.79 27.93 -28.85
CA ILE A 155 -40.75 28.11 -30.31
C ILE A 155 -42.22 28.12 -30.77
N PRO A 156 -42.79 29.27 -31.16
CA PRO A 156 -44.10 29.27 -31.81
C PRO A 156 -43.97 28.62 -33.20
N MET A 157 -44.86 27.66 -33.50
CA MET A 157 -44.99 27.08 -34.84
C MET A 157 -45.47 28.14 -35.85
N PRO A 158 -45.02 28.09 -37.11
CA PRO A 158 -45.54 28.94 -38.17
C PRO A 158 -47.01 28.59 -38.48
N GLU A 159 -47.82 29.63 -38.72
CA GLU A 159 -49.24 29.51 -39.08
C GLU A 159 -49.38 29.05 -40.54
N ASP A 160 -50.10 27.96 -40.78
CA ASP A 160 -50.56 27.61 -42.13
C ASP A 160 -51.81 28.43 -42.46
N LYS A 161 -51.68 29.39 -43.40
CA LYS A 161 -52.72 29.81 -44.35
C LYS A 161 -52.14 30.56 -45.55
#